data_AF-A0A7Y6UK57-F1
#
_entry.id   AF-A0A7Y6UK57-F1
#
_cell.length_a   1.000
_cell.length_b   1.000
_cell.length_c   1.000
_cell.angle_alpha   90.00
_cell.angle_beta   90.00
_cell.angle_gamma   90.00
#
_symmetry.space_group_name_H-M   'P 1'
#
loop_
_entity.id
_entity.type
_entity.pdbx_description
1 polymer ?
#
loop_
_entity_poly.entity_id
_entity_poly.type
_entity_poly.pdbx_seq_one_letter_code
_entity_poly.pdbx_strand_id
1 'polypeptide(L)'
;MKTALLFAILLAATVAHADEPAAVAHALVIHVAPTSVVAGHPIELEAMIDAPFSEALSVRWRPIGAAKWQDVSFERSSAGGWFASLPAAVAPGVEYYIRGKDSAGNELEHFASERAPHVVRVDPALFDRLETLDRQRLENRLNEVSLDVVAHDFGNRYDFRDRYIRSELVYTHRLLRVLHEVAFGFGSITGRTPTMSDPSGDDV
;
A
#
# COMPACT_ATOMS: atom_id res chain seq x y z
N MET A 1 -71.48 47.53 -39.85
CA MET A 1 -70.34 47.28 -38.94
C MET A 1 -70.66 46.02 -38.12
N LYS A 2 -70.43 44.83 -38.69
CA LYS A 2 -69.41 43.84 -38.30
C LYS A 2 -69.40 43.44 -36.81
N THR A 3 -70.23 42.43 -36.55
CA THR A 3 -70.24 41.41 -35.50
C THR A 3 -68.86 40.81 -35.22
N ALA A 4 -68.46 40.71 -33.95
CA ALA A 4 -67.36 39.86 -33.50
C ALA A 4 -67.82 39.05 -32.28
N LEU A 5 -68.09 37.77 -32.52
CA LEU A 5 -68.49 36.77 -31.54
C LEU A 5 -67.22 36.13 -30.99
N LEU A 6 -66.89 36.39 -29.72
CA LEU A 6 -65.73 35.82 -29.04
C LEU A 6 -66.11 34.43 -28.48
N PHE A 7 -65.59 33.36 -29.09
CA PHE A 7 -65.77 32.00 -28.60
C PHE A 7 -64.70 31.70 -27.55
N ALA A 8 -65.09 31.65 -26.28
CA ALA A 8 -64.24 31.21 -25.18
C ALA A 8 -64.21 29.67 -25.15
N ILE A 9 -63.12 29.08 -25.64
CA ILE A 9 -62.87 27.65 -25.53
C ILE A 9 -62.28 27.39 -24.13
N LEU A 10 -63.11 26.85 -23.23
CA LEU A 10 -62.67 26.32 -21.95
C LEU A 10 -62.03 24.94 -22.21
N LEU A 11 -60.70 24.89 -22.20
CA LEU A 11 -59.94 23.65 -22.28
C LEU A 11 -59.86 23.05 -20.86
N ALA A 12 -60.70 22.05 -20.56
CA ALA A 12 -60.59 21.28 -19.34
C ALA A 12 -59.39 20.33 -19.46
N ALA A 13 -58.26 20.70 -18.84
CA ALA A 13 -57.12 19.80 -18.70
C ALA A 13 -57.47 18.71 -17.67
N THR A 14 -57.83 17.52 -18.14
CA THR A 14 -57.87 16.32 -17.31
C THR A 14 -56.45 16.00 -16.86
N VAL A 15 -56.13 16.33 -15.61
CA VAL A 15 -54.90 15.91 -14.96
C VAL A 15 -55.02 14.40 -14.73
N ALA A 16 -54.51 13.61 -15.66
CA ALA A 16 -54.30 12.18 -15.44
C ALA A 16 -53.33 12.06 -14.26
N HIS A 17 -53.85 11.62 -13.11
CA HIS A 17 -53.00 11.09 -12.05
C HIS A 17 -52.33 9.86 -12.65
N ALA A 18 -51.07 10.00 -13.07
CA ALA A 18 -50.24 8.86 -13.35
C ALA A 18 -50.12 8.11 -12.01
N ASP A 19 -50.72 6.92 -11.95
CA ASP A 19 -50.45 5.97 -10.88
C ASP A 19 -48.92 5.82 -10.82
N GLU A 20 -48.33 6.31 -9.74
CA GLU A 20 -46.90 6.21 -9.52
C GLU A 20 -46.61 4.70 -9.43
N PRO A 21 -45.80 4.14 -10.34
CA PRO A 21 -45.58 2.70 -10.36
C PRO A 21 -45.06 2.27 -9.00
N ALA A 22 -45.74 1.29 -8.39
CA ALA A 22 -45.37 0.78 -7.08
C ALA A 22 -43.87 0.48 -7.04
N ALA A 23 -43.15 1.15 -6.15
CA ALA A 23 -41.71 1.00 -6.01
C ALA A 23 -41.39 -0.48 -5.75
N VAL A 24 -40.58 -1.08 -6.63
CA VAL A 24 -40.12 -2.46 -6.46
C VAL A 24 -39.32 -2.53 -5.16
N ALA A 25 -39.73 -3.42 -4.26
CA ALA A 25 -39.05 -3.61 -2.99
C ALA A 25 -37.61 -4.09 -3.27
N HIS A 26 -36.64 -3.35 -2.74
CA HIS A 26 -35.22 -3.64 -2.91
C HIS A 26 -34.53 -3.80 -1.55
N ALA A 27 -33.41 -4.53 -1.55
CA ALA A 27 -32.61 -4.72 -0.35
C ALA A 27 -31.98 -3.40 0.09
N LEU A 28 -32.01 -3.07 1.38
CA LEU A 28 -31.24 -1.95 1.92
C LEU A 28 -29.82 -2.44 2.22
N VAL A 29 -28.82 -1.88 1.54
CA VAL A 29 -27.41 -2.21 1.76
C VAL A 29 -26.72 -1.07 2.50
N ILE A 30 -26.23 -1.36 3.70
CA ILE A 30 -25.38 -0.46 4.49
C ILE A 30 -23.97 -1.01 4.48
N HIS A 31 -23.04 -0.26 3.90
CA HIS A 31 -21.67 -0.70 3.68
C HIS A 31 -20.67 0.35 4.21
N VAL A 32 -19.62 -0.12 4.90
CA VAL A 32 -18.49 0.72 5.31
C VAL A 32 -17.35 0.50 4.34
N ALA A 33 -17.18 1.45 3.41
CA ALA A 33 -16.22 1.30 2.32
C ALA A 33 -14.77 1.48 2.80
N PRO A 34 -13.88 0.48 2.63
CA PRO A 34 -12.47 0.67 2.91
C PRO A 34 -11.88 1.70 1.94
N THR A 35 -11.03 2.58 2.43
CA THR A 35 -10.31 3.57 1.61
C THR A 35 -8.93 3.08 1.20
N SER A 36 -8.35 2.16 1.98
CA SER A 36 -7.02 1.63 1.73
C SER A 36 -6.82 0.23 2.32
N VAL A 37 -5.96 -0.56 1.71
CA VAL A 37 -5.50 -1.87 2.19
C VAL A 37 -4.01 -2.03 1.97
N VAL A 38 -3.37 -2.98 2.67
CA VAL A 38 -1.97 -3.34 2.43
C VAL A 38 -1.87 -4.34 1.28
N ALA A 39 -0.88 -4.17 0.42
CA ALA A 39 -0.59 -5.06 -0.70
C ALA A 39 -0.40 -6.51 -0.24
N GLY A 40 -0.93 -7.45 -1.02
CA GLY A 40 -0.81 -8.88 -0.73
C GLY A 40 -1.84 -9.43 0.26
N HIS A 41 -2.75 -8.60 0.78
CA HIS A 41 -3.90 -9.05 1.57
C HIS A 41 -5.20 -9.01 0.76
N PRO A 42 -6.10 -10.00 0.95
CA PRO A 42 -7.46 -9.92 0.43
C PRO A 42 -8.17 -8.65 0.92
N ILE A 43 -9.10 -8.14 0.11
CA ILE A 43 -9.95 -7.01 0.50
C ILE A 43 -11.28 -7.57 0.93
N GLU A 44 -11.57 -7.48 2.23
CA GLU A 44 -12.86 -7.87 2.78
C GLU A 44 -13.81 -6.68 2.76
N LEU A 45 -14.95 -6.85 2.11
CA LEU A 45 -16.01 -5.85 2.01
C LEU A 45 -17.18 -6.30 2.86
N GLU A 46 -17.42 -5.62 3.97
CA GLU A 46 -18.50 -5.94 4.90
C GLU A 46 -19.74 -5.11 4.61
N ALA A 47 -20.91 -5.74 4.61
CA ALA A 47 -22.19 -5.06 4.46
C ALA A 47 -23.25 -5.64 5.42
N MET A 48 -24.13 -4.75 5.87
CA MET A 48 -25.40 -5.13 6.47
C MET A 48 -26.47 -5.02 5.39
N ILE A 49 -27.16 -6.13 5.14
CA ILE A 49 -28.17 -6.24 4.08
C ILE A 49 -29.52 -6.54 4.75
N ASP A 50 -30.46 -5.61 4.63
CA ASP A 50 -31.85 -5.87 4.97
C ASP A 50 -32.53 -6.66 3.84
N ALA A 51 -33.34 -7.65 4.19
CA ALA A 51 -33.99 -8.58 3.26
C ALA A 51 -33.04 -9.25 2.23
N PRO A 52 -31.97 -9.98 2.64
CA PRO A 52 -30.96 -10.52 1.72
C PRO A 52 -31.45 -11.57 0.72
N PHE A 53 -32.69 -12.01 0.83
CA PHE A 53 -33.32 -12.96 -0.09
C PHE A 53 -34.14 -12.26 -1.18
N SER A 54 -34.32 -10.94 -1.14
CA SER A 54 -35.05 -10.20 -2.16
C SER A 54 -34.22 -10.03 -3.45
N GLU A 55 -32.89 -10.07 -3.35
CA GLU A 55 -31.96 -9.80 -4.45
C GLU A 55 -30.68 -10.64 -4.36
N ALA A 56 -30.12 -10.98 -5.52
CA ALA A 56 -28.77 -11.53 -5.60
C ALA A 56 -27.73 -10.39 -5.64
N LEU A 57 -27.07 -10.15 -4.50
CA LEU A 57 -26.07 -9.09 -4.37
C LEU A 57 -24.66 -9.56 -4.75
N SER A 58 -23.95 -8.72 -5.49
CA SER A 58 -22.56 -8.97 -5.91
C SER A 58 -21.75 -7.69 -5.91
N VAL A 59 -20.44 -7.84 -5.70
CA VAL A 59 -19.44 -6.80 -5.89
C VAL A 59 -18.87 -6.94 -7.29
N ARG A 60 -18.95 -5.87 -8.08
CA ARG A 60 -18.26 -5.77 -9.35
C ARG A 60 -17.00 -4.95 -9.16
N TRP A 61 -15.84 -5.54 -9.46
CA TRP A 61 -14.55 -4.94 -9.17
C TRP A 61 -13.54 -5.12 -10.32
N ARG A 62 -12.48 -4.32 -10.30
CA ARG A 62 -11.33 -4.44 -11.20
C ARG A 62 -10.09 -3.78 -10.61
N PRO A 63 -8.87 -4.20 -10.99
CA PRO A 63 -7.68 -3.39 -10.74
C PRO A 63 -7.80 -2.01 -11.40
N ILE A 64 -7.27 -0.96 -10.76
CA ILE A 64 -7.26 0.39 -11.34
C ILE A 64 -6.56 0.36 -12.71
N GLY A 65 -7.21 0.92 -13.73
CA GLY A 65 -6.73 0.93 -15.12
C GLY A 65 -7.01 -0.34 -15.93
N ALA A 66 -7.55 -1.40 -15.31
CA ALA A 66 -8.00 -2.57 -16.06
C ALA A 66 -9.32 -2.28 -16.80
N ALA A 67 -9.49 -2.83 -17.99
CA ALA A 67 -10.72 -2.67 -18.76
C ALA A 67 -11.84 -3.62 -18.32
N LYS A 68 -11.47 -4.81 -17.82
CA LYS A 68 -12.41 -5.89 -17.54
C LYS A 68 -12.84 -5.90 -16.07
N TRP A 69 -14.15 -5.85 -15.86
CA TRP A 69 -14.79 -6.08 -14.57
C TRP A 69 -14.88 -7.57 -14.22
N GLN A 70 -14.82 -7.86 -12.92
CA GLN A 70 -14.98 -9.18 -12.33
C GLN A 70 -16.08 -9.11 -11.27
N ASP A 71 -16.76 -10.23 -11.03
CA ASP A 71 -17.86 -10.32 -10.07
C ASP A 71 -17.49 -11.24 -8.91
N VAL A 72 -17.87 -10.84 -7.70
CA VAL A 72 -17.76 -11.63 -6.47
C VAL A 72 -19.08 -11.53 -5.73
N SER A 73 -19.69 -12.67 -5.40
CA SER A 73 -20.94 -12.69 -4.65
C SER A 73 -20.72 -12.38 -3.17
N PHE A 74 -21.74 -11.80 -2.52
CA PHE A 74 -21.76 -11.70 -1.06
C PHE A 74 -22.05 -13.07 -0.43
N GLU A 75 -21.34 -13.35 0.67
CA GLU A 75 -21.52 -14.53 1.50
C GLU A 75 -21.92 -14.12 2.92
N ARG A 76 -22.68 -14.99 3.60
CA ARG A 76 -23.12 -14.73 4.98
C ARG A 76 -22.02 -15.13 5.96
N SER A 77 -21.61 -14.20 6.81
CA SER A 77 -20.68 -14.45 7.91
C SER A 77 -21.38 -15.19 9.04
N SER A 78 -20.62 -16.04 9.76
CA SER A 78 -21.08 -16.71 10.98
C SER A 78 -21.41 -15.71 12.12
N ALA A 79 -20.85 -14.50 12.07
CA ALA A 79 -21.11 -13.44 13.04
C ALA A 79 -22.39 -12.62 12.77
N GLY A 80 -23.14 -12.92 11.70
CA GLY A 80 -24.44 -12.28 11.43
C GLY A 80 -24.41 -11.09 10.45
N GLY A 81 -23.30 -10.88 9.74
CA GLY A 81 -23.20 -9.92 8.63
C GLY A 81 -23.03 -10.59 7.26
N TRP A 82 -22.82 -9.78 6.23
CA TRP A 82 -22.46 -10.25 4.89
C TRP A 82 -21.10 -9.71 4.49
N PHE A 83 -20.32 -10.51 3.78
CA PHE A 83 -19.01 -10.11 3.31
C PHE A 83 -18.76 -10.59 1.88
N ALA A 84 -17.93 -9.86 1.16
CA ALA A 84 -17.35 -10.29 -0.11
C ALA A 84 -15.83 -10.17 -0.01
N SER A 85 -15.11 -11.23 -0.41
CA SER A 85 -13.65 -11.24 -0.37
C SER A 85 -13.09 -11.07 -1.78
N LEU A 86 -12.45 -9.94 -2.03
CA LEU A 86 -11.70 -9.73 -3.27
C LEU A 86 -10.29 -10.33 -3.12
N PRO A 87 -9.69 -10.85 -4.20
CA PRO A 87 -8.35 -11.41 -4.15
C PRO A 87 -7.31 -10.37 -3.72
N ALA A 88 -6.12 -10.86 -3.33
CA ALA A 88 -5.01 -10.00 -2.95
C ALA A 88 -4.71 -8.95 -4.02
N ALA A 89 -4.85 -7.69 -3.65
CA ALA A 89 -4.71 -6.57 -4.56
C ALA A 89 -3.26 -6.05 -4.59
N VAL A 90 -2.92 -5.39 -5.69
CA VAL A 90 -1.62 -4.77 -5.94
C VAL A 90 -1.77 -3.26 -6.16
N ALA A 91 -0.70 -2.52 -5.93
CA ALA A 91 -0.67 -1.08 -6.23
C ALA A 91 -1.00 -0.83 -7.72
N PRO A 92 -1.73 0.25 -8.05
CA PRO A 92 -2.15 1.33 -7.15
C PRO A 92 -3.44 1.05 -6.36
N GLY A 93 -4.20 0.01 -6.71
CA GLY A 93 -5.46 -0.28 -6.05
C GLY A 93 -6.48 -1.03 -6.90
N VAL A 94 -7.71 -1.08 -6.39
CA VAL A 94 -8.88 -1.59 -7.09
C VAL A 94 -10.01 -0.57 -7.10
N GLU A 95 -10.88 -0.70 -8.10
CA GLU A 95 -12.16 -0.01 -8.20
C GLU A 95 -13.27 -1.03 -8.00
N TYR A 96 -14.32 -0.68 -7.25
CA TYR A 96 -15.50 -1.52 -7.14
C TYR A 96 -16.80 -0.72 -6.96
N TYR A 97 -17.91 -1.42 -7.18
CA TYR A 97 -19.25 -0.99 -6.80
C TYR A 97 -20.08 -2.22 -6.39
N ILE A 98 -21.14 -2.00 -5.62
CA ILE A 98 -22.07 -3.06 -5.19
C ILE A 98 -23.32 -2.97 -6.03
N ARG A 99 -23.74 -4.11 -6.59
CA ARG A 99 -24.96 -4.21 -7.38
C ARG A 99 -25.83 -5.38 -6.94
N GLY A 100 -27.12 -5.21 -7.12
CA GLY A 100 -28.15 -6.23 -6.93
C GLY A 100 -28.86 -6.53 -8.23
N LYS A 101 -29.47 -7.72 -8.30
CA LYS A 101 -30.45 -8.05 -9.33
C LYS A 101 -31.80 -8.23 -8.68
N ASP A 102 -32.78 -7.45 -9.13
CA ASP A 102 -34.17 -7.57 -8.70
C ASP A 102 -34.81 -8.88 -9.23
N SER A 103 -36.04 -9.15 -8.81
CA SER A 103 -36.79 -10.33 -9.25
C SER A 103 -37.14 -10.33 -10.74
N ALA A 104 -37.07 -9.18 -11.41
CA ALA A 104 -37.24 -9.03 -12.86
C ALA A 104 -35.89 -9.13 -13.62
N GLY A 105 -34.76 -9.23 -12.91
CA GLY A 105 -33.41 -9.31 -13.47
C GLY A 105 -32.77 -7.97 -13.79
N ASN A 106 -33.38 -6.84 -13.43
CA ASN A 106 -32.77 -5.52 -13.60
C ASN A 106 -31.63 -5.34 -12.60
N GLU A 107 -30.55 -4.70 -13.04
CA GLU A 107 -29.44 -4.35 -12.16
C GLU A 107 -29.73 -3.04 -11.42
N LEU A 108 -29.55 -3.07 -10.10
CA LEU A 108 -29.64 -1.91 -9.23
C LEU A 108 -28.27 -1.65 -8.59
N GLU A 109 -27.83 -0.40 -8.60
CA GLU A 109 -26.59 0.02 -7.95
C GLU A 109 -26.88 0.38 -6.49
N HIS A 110 -26.26 -0.34 -5.55
CA HIS A 110 -26.47 -0.15 -4.11
C HIS A 110 -25.38 0.69 -3.45
N PHE A 111 -24.16 0.66 -4.02
CA PHE A 111 -23.04 1.47 -3.55
C PHE A 111 -22.11 1.77 -4.71
N ALA A 112 -21.80 3.06 -4.93
CA ALA A 112 -21.07 3.55 -6.09
C ALA A 112 -21.74 3.12 -7.41
N SER A 113 -21.07 3.34 -8.56
CA SER A 113 -21.59 2.96 -9.87
C SER A 113 -20.48 2.57 -10.82
N GLU A 114 -20.80 1.99 -11.96
CA GLU A 114 -19.78 1.74 -13.00
C GLU A 114 -19.15 3.04 -13.53
N ARG A 115 -19.90 4.15 -13.53
CA ARG A 115 -19.42 5.47 -14.01
C ARG A 115 -18.61 6.23 -12.96
N ALA A 116 -18.86 5.96 -11.69
CA ALA A 116 -18.17 6.55 -10.54
C ALA A 116 -17.90 5.44 -9.51
N PRO A 117 -16.94 4.53 -9.79
CA PRO A 117 -16.64 3.44 -8.89
C PRO A 117 -15.90 3.95 -7.66
N HIS A 118 -16.05 3.23 -6.55
CA HIS A 118 -15.28 3.50 -5.34
C HIS A 118 -13.87 2.96 -5.48
N VAL A 119 -12.88 3.73 -5.01
CA VAL A 119 -11.47 3.40 -5.13
C VAL A 119 -10.93 2.94 -3.78
N VAL A 120 -10.32 1.76 -3.76
CA VAL A 120 -9.53 1.27 -2.62
C VAL A 120 -8.07 1.36 -3.00
N ARG A 121 -7.32 2.22 -2.31
CA ARG A 121 -5.88 2.35 -2.52
C ARG A 121 -5.16 1.14 -1.95
N VAL A 122 -4.26 0.54 -2.72
CA VAL A 122 -3.39 -0.52 -2.18
C VAL A 122 -2.05 0.09 -1.82
N ASP A 123 -1.81 0.22 -0.53
CA ASP A 123 -0.56 0.70 0.02
C ASP A 123 0.48 -0.42 -0.02
N PRO A 124 1.75 -0.12 -0.40
CA PRO A 124 2.81 -1.11 -0.37
C PRO A 124 3.00 -1.63 1.06
N ALA A 125 3.48 -2.87 1.19
CA ALA A 125 3.84 -3.41 2.49
C ALA A 125 4.89 -2.52 3.16
N LEU A 126 4.88 -2.48 4.50
CA LEU A 126 5.80 -1.62 5.27
C LEU A 126 7.26 -1.87 4.87
N PHE A 127 7.66 -3.12 4.69
CA PHE A 127 9.02 -3.48 4.26
C PHE A 127 9.36 -2.93 2.87
N ASP A 128 8.45 -3.05 1.89
CA ASP A 128 8.67 -2.52 0.54
C ASP A 128 8.78 -0.99 0.55
N ARG A 129 7.98 -0.34 1.39
CA ARG A 129 8.02 1.12 1.58
C ARG A 129 9.36 1.55 2.19
N LEU A 130 9.82 0.87 3.24
CA LEU A 130 11.10 1.16 3.88
C LEU A 130 12.28 0.89 2.94
N GLU A 131 12.26 -0.22 2.20
CA GLU A 131 13.26 -0.54 1.19
C GLU A 131 13.33 0.57 0.12
N THR A 132 12.18 1.06 -0.35
CA THR A 132 12.10 2.16 -1.31
C THR A 132 12.71 3.45 -0.75
N LEU A 133 12.40 3.80 0.50
CA LEU A 133 12.95 4.98 1.17
C LEU A 133 14.46 4.87 1.39
N ASP A 134 14.96 3.69 1.79
CA ASP A 134 16.39 3.49 1.97
C ASP A 134 17.14 3.51 0.63
N ARG A 135 16.58 2.91 -0.43
CA ARG A 135 17.15 3.03 -1.78
C ARG A 135 17.26 4.48 -2.23
N GLN A 136 16.24 5.29 -1.95
CA GLN A 136 16.26 6.73 -2.23
C GLN A 136 17.31 7.46 -1.39
N ARG A 137 17.35 7.21 -0.08
CA ARG A 137 18.32 7.81 0.86
C ARG A 137 19.77 7.52 0.46
N LEU A 138 20.02 6.31 -0.02
CA LEU A 138 21.35 5.85 -0.42
C LEU A 138 21.69 6.20 -1.88
N GLU A 139 20.75 6.77 -2.64
CA GLU A 139 20.89 7.00 -4.09
C GLU A 139 21.24 5.68 -4.84
N ASN A 140 20.62 4.58 -4.44
CA ASN A 140 20.94 3.22 -4.90
C ASN A 140 22.40 2.76 -4.67
N ARG A 141 23.17 3.44 -3.81
CA ARG A 141 24.52 2.98 -3.41
C ARG A 141 24.40 1.92 -2.31
N LEU A 142 24.37 0.66 -2.73
CA LEU A 142 24.25 -0.49 -1.81
C LEU A 142 25.60 -1.00 -1.30
N ASN A 143 26.69 -0.55 -1.90
CA ASN A 143 28.05 -0.98 -1.56
C ASN A 143 28.83 0.22 -1.04
N GLU A 144 29.51 0.03 0.09
CA GLU A 144 30.35 1.02 0.73
C GLU A 144 31.71 0.39 1.04
N VAL A 145 32.79 1.11 0.71
CA VAL A 145 34.15 0.74 1.08
C VAL A 145 34.68 1.86 1.97
N SER A 146 35.06 1.53 3.19
CA SER A 146 35.64 2.46 4.16
C SER A 146 37.06 2.04 4.50
N LEU A 147 37.96 3.01 4.60
CA LEU A 147 39.34 2.82 5.03
C LEU A 147 39.63 3.80 6.16
N ASP A 148 39.80 3.29 7.38
CA ASP A 148 40.28 4.06 8.53
C ASP A 148 41.78 3.83 8.68
N VAL A 149 42.55 4.91 8.83
CA VAL A 149 43.99 4.84 9.09
C VAL A 149 44.33 5.79 10.22
N VAL A 150 44.80 5.22 11.32
CA VAL A 150 45.26 5.95 12.50
C VAL A 150 46.75 5.75 12.64
N ALA A 151 47.51 6.84 12.63
CA ALA A 151 48.95 6.82 12.88
C ALA A 151 49.28 7.72 14.07
N HIS A 152 50.18 7.25 14.92
CA HIS A 152 50.69 8.01 16.05
C HIS A 152 52.21 7.87 16.12
N ASP A 153 52.88 9.01 16.29
CA ASP A 153 54.32 9.10 16.52
C ASP A 153 54.52 9.53 17.97
N PHE A 154 55.09 8.64 18.80
CA PHE A 154 55.37 8.91 20.20
C PHE A 154 56.70 9.66 20.39
N GLY A 155 57.38 9.99 19.29
CA GLY A 155 58.63 10.71 19.26
C GLY A 155 59.85 9.79 19.34
N ASN A 156 60.97 10.40 19.68
CA ASN A 156 62.26 9.72 19.76
C ASN A 156 62.75 9.76 21.22
N ARG A 157 62.68 8.62 21.92
CA ARG A 157 63.28 8.48 23.26
C ARG A 157 64.53 7.62 23.12
N TYR A 158 65.69 8.22 23.36
CA TYR A 158 67.01 7.56 23.26
C TYR A 158 67.41 7.08 21.84
N ASP A 159 67.13 7.86 20.80
CA ASP A 159 67.39 7.49 19.39
C ASP A 159 66.62 6.28 18.84
N PHE A 160 65.60 5.84 19.54
CA PHE A 160 64.63 4.88 19.05
C PHE A 160 63.33 5.55 18.61
N ARG A 161 62.95 5.33 17.35
CA ARG A 161 61.64 5.73 16.82
C ARG A 161 60.55 4.85 17.42
N ASP A 162 59.61 5.46 18.12
CA ASP A 162 58.41 4.81 18.63
C ASP A 162 57.19 5.28 17.83
N ARG A 163 56.59 4.34 17.09
CA ARG A 163 55.46 4.63 16.19
C ARG A 163 54.42 3.53 16.23
N TYR A 164 53.18 3.94 16.02
CA TYR A 164 52.01 3.10 15.95
C TYR A 164 51.20 3.42 14.69
N ILE A 165 50.79 2.40 13.95
CA ILE A 165 49.90 2.54 12.80
C ILE A 165 48.83 1.45 12.90
N ARG A 166 47.57 1.85 12.80
CA ARG A 166 46.40 0.98 12.60
C ARG A 166 45.75 1.34 11.28
N SER A 167 45.40 0.33 10.50
CA SER A 167 44.60 0.48 9.30
C SER A 167 43.46 -0.54 9.31
N GLU A 168 42.25 -0.11 8.97
CA GLU A 168 41.07 -0.95 8.88
C GLU A 168 40.34 -0.68 7.56
N LEU A 169 40.21 -1.72 6.73
CA LEU A 169 39.45 -1.69 5.49
C LEU A 169 38.15 -2.46 5.70
N VAL A 170 37.01 -1.83 5.49
CA VAL A 170 35.68 -2.44 5.62
C VAL A 170 34.94 -2.32 4.30
N TYR A 171 34.42 -3.45 3.82
CA TYR A 171 33.44 -3.50 2.75
C TYR A 171 32.07 -3.81 3.34
N THR A 172 31.07 -2.97 3.05
CA THR A 172 29.69 -3.14 3.52
C THR A 172 28.75 -3.26 2.33
N HIS A 173 27.88 -4.28 2.36
CA HIS A 173 26.80 -4.48 1.41
C HIS A 173 25.45 -4.40 2.12
N ARG A 174 24.57 -3.50 1.65
CA ARG A 174 23.24 -3.26 2.21
C ARG A 174 22.19 -4.09 1.47
N LEU A 175 21.48 -4.95 2.20
CA LEU A 175 20.46 -5.89 1.69
C LEU A 175 19.03 -5.35 1.84
N LEU A 176 18.83 -4.32 2.67
CA LEU A 176 17.60 -3.50 2.79
C LEU A 176 16.28 -4.25 3.11
N ARG A 177 16.36 -5.48 3.64
CA ARG A 177 15.20 -6.30 4.01
C ARG A 177 15.37 -6.88 5.42
N VAL A 178 15.14 -8.18 5.60
CA VAL A 178 15.26 -8.89 6.89
C VAL A 178 16.67 -8.75 7.46
N LEU A 179 17.68 -8.83 6.59
CA LEU A 179 19.06 -8.49 6.90
C LEU A 179 19.31 -7.08 6.35
N HIS A 180 19.74 -6.15 7.20
CA HIS A 180 19.93 -4.75 6.78
C HIS A 180 21.24 -4.59 6.01
N GLU A 181 22.34 -5.11 6.54
CA GLU A 181 23.66 -5.05 5.93
C GLU A 181 24.55 -6.22 6.36
N VAL A 182 25.56 -6.51 5.53
CA VAL A 182 26.66 -7.43 5.82
C VAL A 182 27.95 -6.68 5.58
N ALA A 183 28.90 -6.77 6.51
CA ALA A 183 30.20 -6.14 6.41
C ALA A 183 31.34 -7.16 6.57
N PHE A 184 32.39 -6.97 5.78
CA PHE A 184 33.64 -7.72 5.87
C PHE A 184 34.79 -6.74 6.12
N GLY A 185 35.52 -6.94 7.22
CA GLY A 185 36.60 -6.06 7.64
C GLY A 185 37.95 -6.77 7.66
N PHE A 186 39.00 -6.05 7.26
CA PHE A 186 40.40 -6.46 7.39
C PHE A 186 41.16 -5.37 8.12
N GLY A 187 41.79 -5.74 9.24
CA GLY A 187 42.58 -4.83 10.07
C GLY A 187 44.05 -5.21 10.09
N SER A 188 44.93 -4.21 10.15
CA SER A 188 46.35 -4.39 10.47
C SER A 188 46.75 -3.40 11.55
N ILE A 189 47.54 -3.88 12.50
CA ILE A 189 48.13 -3.06 13.56
C ILE A 189 49.62 -3.32 13.55
N THR A 190 50.41 -2.27 13.35
CA THR A 190 51.88 -2.32 13.41
C THR A 190 52.35 -1.31 14.46
N GLY A 191 53.03 -1.80 15.48
CA GLY A 191 53.71 -0.99 16.47
C GLY A 191 55.20 -1.34 16.51
N ARG A 192 56.05 -0.35 16.74
CA ARG A 192 57.47 -0.59 17.02
C ARG A 192 57.82 0.07 18.34
N THR A 193 57.89 -0.74 19.40
CA THR A 193 58.43 -0.31 20.69
C THR A 193 59.92 -0.62 20.76
N PRO A 194 60.76 0.25 21.34
CA PRO A 194 62.16 -0.07 21.57
C PRO A 194 62.26 -1.29 22.49
N THR A 195 62.90 -2.37 22.04
CA THR A 195 63.42 -3.39 22.96
C THR A 195 64.62 -2.78 23.67
N MET A 196 64.56 -2.62 24.99
CA MET A 196 65.76 -2.38 25.78
C MET A 196 66.69 -3.57 25.49
N SER A 197 67.75 -3.37 24.71
CA SER A 197 68.85 -4.33 24.67
C SER A 197 69.34 -4.48 26.11
N ASP A 198 69.32 -5.70 26.62
CA ASP A 198 69.76 -6.07 27.96
C ASP A 198 71.16 -5.46 28.20
N PRO A 199 71.34 -4.61 29.23
CA PRO A 199 72.64 -4.01 29.52
C PRO A 199 73.65 -4.98 30.14
N SER A 200 73.48 -6.30 30.02
CA SER A 200 74.56 -7.27 30.25
C SER A 200 75.57 -7.15 29.09
N GLY A 201 76.62 -6.36 29.14
CA GLY A 201 77.41 -6.12 30.34
C GLY A 201 78.03 -7.43 30.78
N ASP A 202 78.92 -7.97 29.94
CA ASP A 202 80.06 -8.78 30.37
C ASP A 202 81.08 -8.77 29.21
N ASP A 203 81.86 -7.70 29.19
CA ASP A 203 83.24 -7.76 28.70
C ASP A 203 84.02 -8.61 29.72
N VAL A 204 84.45 -9.80 29.31
CA VAL A 204 85.57 -10.55 29.94
C VAL A 204 86.55 -10.95 28.85
#